data_AF-A0A740UHQ3-F1
#
_entry.id   AF-A0A740UHQ3-F1
#
_cell.length_a   1.000
_cell.length_b   1.000
_cell.length_c   1.000
_cell.angle_alpha   90.00
_cell.angle_beta   90.00
_cell.angle_gamma   90.00
#
_symmetry.space_group_name_H-M   'P 1'
#
loop_
_entity.id
_entity.type
_entity.pdbx_description
1 polymer ?
#
loop_
_entity_poly.entity_id
_entity_poly.type
_entity_poly.pdbx_seq_one_letter_code
_entity_poly.pdbx_strand_id
1 'polypeptide(L)' 'HGEVLQLRPKAANARALTEAIGARGEPILTLPRGFYLKKNFTQALLARHFLLQNP' A
#
# COMPACT_ATOMS: atom_id res chain seq x y z
N HIS A 1 -6.75 -7.25 -6.96
CA HIS A 1 -6.32 -6.67 -5.67
C HIS A 1 -5.20 -7.52 -5.09
N GLY A 2 -4.17 -6.93 -4.46
CA GLY A 2 -3.05 -7.72 -3.91
C GLY A 2 -3.45 -8.48 -2.64
N GLU A 3 -2.91 -9.67 -2.42
CA GLU A 3 -3.29 -10.57 -1.32
C GLU A 3 -2.72 -10.12 0.04
N VAL A 4 -1.45 -9.72 0.06
CA VAL A 4 -0.70 -9.29 1.26
C VAL A 4 -0.21 -7.85 1.19
N LEU A 5 -0.14 -7.27 0.00
CA LEU A 5 0.35 -5.93 -0.27
C LEU A 5 -0.69 -5.11 -1.05
N GLN A 6 -0.78 -3.81 -0.76
CA GLN A 6 -1.69 -2.89 -1.46
C GLN A 6 -1.04 -1.54 -1.72
N LEU A 7 -1.51 -0.86 -2.77
CA LEU A 7 -1.22 0.55 -3.01
C LEU A 7 -2.29 1.42 -2.36
N ARG A 8 -1.87 2.46 -1.66
CA ARG A 8 -2.76 3.47 -1.03
C ARG A 8 -2.16 4.87 -1.16
N PRO A 9 -2.96 5.94 -1.10
CA PRO A 9 -2.44 7.30 -1.05
C PRO A 9 -1.43 7.46 0.11
N LYS A 10 -0.26 8.03 -0.19
CA LYS A 10 0.79 8.32 0.79
C LYS A 10 1.30 9.74 0.56
N ALA A 11 0.53 10.70 1.05
CA ALA A 11 0.82 12.12 0.91
C ALA A 11 0.60 12.85 2.24
N ALA A 12 1.27 13.98 2.42
CA ALA A 12 1.04 14.87 3.56
C ALA A 12 -0.39 15.42 3.59
N ASN A 13 -0.99 15.61 2.42
CA ASN A 13 -2.35 16.10 2.24
C ASN A 13 -2.93 15.64 0.90
N ALA A 14 -4.22 15.86 0.68
CA ALA A 14 -4.93 15.49 -0.55
C ALA A 14 -4.64 16.41 -1.76
N ARG A 15 -3.69 17.35 -1.63
CA ARG A 15 -3.29 18.29 -2.69
C ARG A 15 -1.89 17.99 -3.25
N ALA A 16 -1.12 17.14 -2.59
CA ALA A 16 0.22 16.78 -3.07
C ALA A 16 0.11 15.92 -4.33
N LEU A 17 0.93 16.24 -5.33
CA LEU A 17 0.96 15.56 -6.62
C LEU A 17 2.37 15.06 -6.94
N THR A 18 2.46 13.98 -7.72
CA THR A 18 3.71 13.44 -8.28
C THR A 18 3.46 12.99 -9.72
N GLU A 19 4.54 12.91 -10.50
CA GLU A 19 4.50 12.45 -11.88
C GLU A 19 4.23 10.93 -11.95
N ALA A 20 3.45 10.53 -12.94
CA ALA A 20 3.16 9.14 -13.26
C ALA A 20 2.93 8.98 -14.77
N ILE A 21 2.81 7.73 -15.21
CA ILE A 21 2.50 7.39 -16.60
C ILE A 21 1.00 7.11 -16.74
N GLY A 22 0.37 7.82 -17.67
CA GLY A 22 -1.04 7.68 -18.04
C GLY A 22 -1.30 6.44 -18.89
N ALA A 23 -2.57 6.19 -19.18
CA ALA A 23 -3.01 4.98 -19.87
C ALA A 23 -2.45 4.84 -21.31
N ARG A 24 -2.00 5.94 -21.93
CA ARG A 24 -1.42 5.96 -23.28
C ARG A 24 0.08 6.29 -23.26
N GLY A 25 0.73 6.20 -22.10
CA GLY A 25 2.15 6.52 -21.95
C GLY A 25 2.45 8.00 -21.75
N GLU A 26 1.43 8.87 -21.67
CA GLU A 26 1.62 10.30 -21.44
C GLU A 26 2.01 10.58 -19.97
N PRO A 27 2.87 11.57 -19.69
CA PRO A 27 3.08 12.04 -18.33
C PRO A 27 1.79 12.62 -17.74
N ILE A 28 1.45 12.24 -16.50
CA ILE A 28 0.31 12.76 -15.75
C ILE A 28 0.73 13.14 -14.32
N LEU A 29 -0.04 14.03 -13.70
CA LEU A 29 0.06 14.28 -12.25
C LEU A 29 -1.03 13.50 -11.51
N THR A 30 -0.65 12.84 -10.42
CA THR A 30 -1.58 12.09 -9.57
C THR A 30 -1.16 12.13 -8.10
N LEU A 31 -2.03 11.65 -7.20
CA LEU A 31 -1.68 11.51 -5.79
C LEU A 31 -0.54 10.49 -5.62
N PRO A 32 0.50 10.80 -4.83
CA PRO A 32 1.53 9.83 -4.49
C PRO A 32 0.92 8.58 -3.87
N ARG A 33 1.32 7.40 -4.34
CA ARG A 33 0.91 6.11 -3.80
C ARG A 33 2.09 5.43 -3.12
N GLY A 34 1.82 4.82 -1.98
CA GLY A 34 2.78 4.01 -1.25
C GLY A 34 2.32 2.56 -1.16
N PHE A 35 3.28 1.67 -0.91
CA PHE A 35 3.03 0.28 -0.57
C PHE A 35 2.69 0.14 0.91
N TYR A 36 1.66 -0.64 1.21
CA TYR A 36 1.24 -0.96 2.57
C TYR A 36 1.01 -2.46 2.69
N LEU A 37 1.56 -3.06 3.75
CA LEU A 37 1.23 -4.43 4.13
C LEU A 37 -0.22 -4.48 4.63
N LYS A 38 -0.96 -5.50 4.21
CA LYS A 38 -2.30 -5.76 4.74
C LYS A 38 -2.23 -6.34 6.15
N LYS A 39 -3.29 -6.09 6.93
CA LYS A 39 -3.38 -6.53 8.33
C LYS A 39 -3.20 -8.05 8.50
N ASN A 40 -3.72 -8.86 7.59
CA ASN A 40 -3.59 -10.32 7.62
C ASN A 40 -2.13 -10.77 7.53
N PHE A 41 -1.31 -10.06 6.75
CA PHE A 41 0.11 -10.36 6.63
C PHE A 41 0.87 -10.06 7.92
N THR A 42 0.71 -8.85 8.48
CA THR A 42 1.42 -8.48 9.72
C THR A 42 0.89 -9.25 10.93
N GLN A 43 -0.40 -9.57 10.96
CA GLN A 43 -0.99 -10.44 11.99
C GLN A 43 -0.35 -11.83 12.00
N ALA A 44 -0.17 -12.46 10.84
CA ALA A 44 0.48 -13.77 10.73
C ALA A 44 1.94 -13.73 11.22
N LEU A 45 2.68 -12.64 10.94
CA LEU A 45 4.04 -12.45 11.43
C LEU A 45 4.09 -12.35 12.96
N LEU A 46 3.20 -11.55 13.56
CA LEU A 46 3.13 -11.38 15.01
C LEU A 46 2.71 -12.69 15.70
N ALA A 47 1.71 -13.39 15.17
CA ALA A 47 1.26 -14.68 15.71
C ALA A 47 2.39 -15.71 15.70
N ARG A 48 3.14 -15.80 14.60
CA ARG A 48 4.33 -16.67 14.51
C ARG A 48 5.41 -16.28 15.51
N HIS A 49 5.70 -14.99 15.67
CA HIS A 49 6.78 -14.52 16.55
C HIS A 49 6.49 -14.79 18.03
N PHE A 50 5.25 -14.56 18.46
CA PHE A 50 4.83 -14.74 19.85
C PHE A 50 4.21 -16.11 20.14
N LEU A 51 4.25 -17.04 19.18
CA LEU A 51 3.62 -18.36 19.28
C LEU A 51 2.13 -18.30 19.69
N LEU A 52 1.43 -17.26 19.23
CA LEU A 52 -0.01 -17.13 19.48
C LEU A 52 -0.73 -18.20 18.67
N GLN A 53 -1.70 -18.88 19.28
CA GLN A 53 -2.63 -19.68 18.50
C GLN A 53 -3.45 -18.70 17.64
N ASN A 54 -3.39 -18.87 16.32
CA ASN A 54 -4.28 -18.13 15.43
C ASN A 54 -5.73 -18.47 15.84
N PRO A 55 -6.62 -17.48 16.06
CA PRO A 55 -8.04 -17.74 16.08
C PRO A 55 -8.51 -18.27 14.71
#